data_AF-A0A3L6MVF4-F1
#
_entry.id   AF-A0A3L6MVF4-F1
#
_cell.length_a   1.000
_cell.length_b   1.000
_cell.length_c   1.000
_cell.angle_alpha   90.00
_cell.angle_beta   90.00
_cell.angle_gamma   90.00
#
_symmetry.space_group_name_H-M   'P 1'
#
loop_
_entity.id
_entity.type
_entity.pdbx_description
1 polymer ?
#
loop_
_entity_poly.entity_id
_entity_poly.type
_entity_poly.pdbx_seq_one_letter_code
_entity_poly.pdbx_strand_id
1 'polypeptide(L)'
;MANSTLPKSTSHETFLGLYVKAEKRIAARHRRNSHPDLSKLSEDHISIDEHFDITDKFQQYFMELVSAQKRMNDSIAKGIEEALSQLKDVYCKIEADEREKHMMGSKLHNQSKQLQKVEAERNEEVERRLEAEEDRKAADKLFEEQRVQLSIVTKDLNRLKQVSDAATYREGKLKKELKDKKAETRELQYEVQAKENRINIMRYTMEKLAYYAHFGHEEHPVGDPLTWTPEMVESFFAEWESMVDITVRRKRVLELLSNVAGLDAEEVLASDVDQVRLLLDEAGWSLERA
;
A
#
# COMPACT_ATOMS: atom_id res chain seq x y z
N MET A 1 35.71 -82.79 -34.70
CA MET A 1 36.03 -84.23 -34.80
C MET A 1 36.85 -84.45 -36.05
N ALA A 2 38.13 -84.80 -35.90
CA ALA A 2 38.98 -85.31 -36.97
C ALA A 2 39.92 -86.33 -36.33
N ASN A 3 39.76 -87.60 -36.72
CA ASN A 3 40.56 -88.72 -36.26
C ASN A 3 41.98 -88.61 -36.83
N SER A 4 42.97 -88.33 -35.99
CA SER A 4 44.39 -88.53 -36.33
C SER A 4 44.88 -89.85 -35.74
N THR A 5 44.86 -90.91 -36.54
CA THR A 5 45.62 -92.14 -36.29
C THR A 5 47.11 -91.83 -36.36
N LEU A 6 47.73 -91.59 -35.20
CA LEU A 6 49.19 -91.62 -35.05
C LEU A 6 49.69 -93.06 -35.28
N PRO A 7 50.74 -93.30 -36.07
CA PRO A 7 51.35 -94.61 -36.17
C PRO A 7 52.01 -94.99 -34.83
N LYS A 8 51.80 -96.23 -34.38
CA LYS A 8 52.40 -96.79 -33.17
C LYS A 8 53.92 -96.62 -33.24
N SER A 9 54.48 -95.79 -32.35
CA SER A 9 55.92 -95.59 -32.27
C SER A 9 56.59 -96.87 -31.77
N THR A 10 57.56 -97.36 -32.55
CA THR A 10 58.54 -98.34 -32.09
C THR A 10 59.26 -97.71 -30.91
N SER A 11 59.15 -98.31 -29.72
CA SER A 11 59.56 -97.70 -28.46
C SER A 11 61.04 -97.31 -28.47
N HIS A 12 61.37 -96.20 -27.80
CA HIS A 12 62.73 -95.71 -27.54
C HIS A 12 63.66 -96.81 -26.97
N GLU A 13 63.10 -97.80 -26.26
CA GLU A 13 63.80 -98.99 -25.76
C GLU A 13 64.36 -99.87 -26.88
N THR A 14 63.67 -99.95 -28.03
CA THR A 14 64.14 -100.70 -29.20
C THR A 14 65.39 -100.06 -29.81
N PHE A 15 65.48 -98.73 -29.75
CA PHE A 15 66.60 -97.95 -30.30
C PHE A 15 67.87 -98.06 -29.45
N LEU A 16 67.75 -97.90 -28.13
CA LEU A 16 68.87 -98.12 -27.20
C LEU A 16 69.33 -99.58 -27.22
N GLY A 17 68.40 -100.53 -27.36
CA GLY A 17 68.70 -101.96 -27.47
C GLY A 17 69.54 -102.32 -28.70
N LEU A 18 69.36 -101.65 -29.85
CA LEU A 18 70.15 -101.87 -31.06
C LEU A 18 71.54 -101.22 -30.97
N TYR A 19 71.64 -100.02 -30.37
CA TYR A 19 72.92 -99.30 -30.20
C TYR A 19 73.88 -100.05 -29.28
N VAL A 20 73.40 -100.55 -28.13
CA VAL A 20 74.20 -101.35 -27.18
C VAL A 20 74.67 -102.68 -27.80
N LYS A 21 73.88 -103.27 -28.72
CA LYS A 21 74.24 -104.51 -29.43
C LYS A 21 75.37 -104.29 -30.44
N ALA A 22 75.43 -103.10 -31.06
CA ALA A 22 76.49 -102.72 -31.99
C ALA A 22 77.83 -102.45 -31.27
N GLU A 23 77.82 -101.72 -30.15
CA GLU A 23 79.04 -101.47 -29.36
C GLU A 23 79.68 -102.76 -28.83
N LYS A 24 78.86 -103.72 -28.35
CA LYS A 24 79.36 -105.02 -27.87
C LYS A 24 80.03 -105.85 -28.97
N ARG A 25 79.61 -105.73 -30.23
CA ARG A 25 80.26 -106.41 -31.38
C ARG A 25 81.59 -105.78 -31.75
N ILE A 26 81.70 -104.46 -31.68
CA ILE A 26 82.94 -103.72 -31.96
C ILE A 26 84.00 -104.01 -30.88
N ALA A 27 83.59 -104.00 -29.61
CA ALA A 27 84.48 -104.33 -28.48
C ALA A 27 84.98 -105.79 -28.51
N ALA A 28 84.16 -106.74 -28.99
CA ALA A 28 84.56 -108.15 -29.15
C ALA A 28 85.56 -108.38 -30.31
N ARG A 29 85.54 -107.54 -31.36
CA ARG A 29 86.52 -107.57 -32.46
C ARG A 29 87.90 -107.05 -32.03
N HIS A 30 87.96 -105.99 -31.23
CA HIS A 30 89.24 -105.44 -30.78
C HIS A 30 90.03 -106.38 -29.86
N ARG A 31 89.38 -107.29 -29.12
CA ARG A 31 90.07 -108.25 -28.24
C ARG A 31 90.69 -109.47 -28.94
N ARG A 32 90.31 -109.78 -30.19
CA ARG A 32 90.83 -110.96 -30.93
C ARG A 32 92.03 -110.68 -31.82
N ASN A 33 92.37 -109.41 -32.06
CA ASN A 33 93.36 -109.03 -33.09
C ASN A 33 94.74 -108.61 -32.55
N SER A 34 95.13 -109.02 -31.33
CA SER A 34 96.50 -108.82 -30.81
C SER A 34 97.33 -110.12 -30.86
N HIS A 35 97.80 -110.43 -32.09
CA HIS A 35 99.00 -111.23 -32.46
C HIS A 35 99.02 -112.78 -32.32
N PRO A 36 99.81 -113.52 -33.15
CA PRO A 36 99.59 -113.74 -34.58
C PRO A 36 99.61 -115.24 -34.97
N ASP A 37 98.84 -115.64 -36.00
CA ASP A 37 99.38 -116.57 -37.00
C ASP A 37 98.63 -116.42 -38.33
N LEU A 38 99.40 -116.15 -39.38
CA LEU A 38 98.95 -115.88 -40.74
C LEU A 38 99.01 -117.18 -41.54
N SER A 39 97.94 -117.97 -41.51
CA SER A 39 97.51 -118.75 -42.67
C SER A 39 96.15 -119.39 -42.39
N LYS A 40 95.22 -119.22 -43.33
CA LYS A 40 93.87 -119.80 -43.36
C LYS A 40 92.85 -119.07 -42.47
N LEU A 41 92.20 -118.07 -43.05
CA LEU A 41 90.74 -118.01 -43.14
C LEU A 41 90.42 -117.07 -44.31
N SER A 42 90.29 -117.72 -45.45
CA SER A 42 89.63 -117.24 -46.65
C SER A 42 88.17 -116.91 -46.37
N GLU A 43 87.67 -115.90 -47.08
CA GLU A 43 86.25 -115.68 -47.40
C GLU A 43 85.32 -115.37 -46.22
N ASP A 44 85.14 -114.07 -45.97
CA ASP A 44 83.84 -113.47 -45.69
C ASP A 44 83.92 -111.96 -46.01
N HIS A 45 83.75 -111.62 -47.28
CA HIS A 45 83.48 -110.23 -47.69
C HIS A 45 82.04 -109.89 -47.27
N ILE A 46 81.87 -109.32 -46.08
CA ILE A 46 80.63 -108.62 -45.73
C ILE A 46 80.64 -107.28 -46.48
N SER A 47 79.76 -107.18 -47.47
CA SER A 47 79.47 -105.99 -48.28
C SER A 47 79.27 -104.73 -47.40
N ILE A 48 79.84 -103.62 -47.86
CA ILE A 48 79.76 -102.28 -47.26
C ILE A 48 78.41 -101.58 -47.55
N ASP A 49 77.46 -102.24 -48.24
CA ASP A 49 76.16 -101.64 -48.63
C ASP A 49 75.19 -101.38 -47.45
N GLU A 50 75.22 -102.17 -46.37
CA GLU A 50 74.23 -102.01 -45.28
C GLU A 50 74.48 -100.80 -44.38
N HIS A 51 75.69 -100.22 -44.39
CA HIS A 51 76.04 -99.07 -43.55
C HIS A 51 75.67 -97.71 -44.16
N PHE A 52 75.52 -97.63 -45.49
CA PHE A 52 75.09 -96.39 -46.15
C PHE A 52 73.59 -96.11 -45.95
N ASP A 53 72.75 -97.16 -46.01
CA ASP A 53 71.28 -97.06 -45.89
C ASP A 53 70.80 -96.65 -44.47
N ILE A 54 71.59 -96.93 -43.41
CA ILE A 54 71.30 -96.48 -42.05
C ILE A 54 71.55 -94.96 -41.88
N THR A 55 72.53 -94.43 -42.60
CA THR A 55 72.96 -93.04 -42.47
C THR A 55 71.97 -92.08 -43.16
N ASP A 56 71.47 -92.47 -44.34
CA ASP A 56 70.44 -91.70 -45.06
C ASP A 56 69.09 -91.71 -44.34
N LYS A 57 68.67 -92.86 -43.79
CA LYS A 57 67.44 -92.96 -42.99
C LYS A 57 67.52 -92.14 -41.70
N PHE A 58 68.69 -92.07 -41.05
CA PHE A 58 68.89 -91.24 -39.86
C PHE A 58 68.83 -89.75 -40.19
N GLN A 59 69.46 -89.31 -41.28
CA GLN A 59 69.38 -87.92 -41.73
C GLN A 59 67.95 -87.52 -42.11
N GLN A 60 67.22 -88.39 -42.82
CA GLN A 60 65.83 -88.16 -43.17
C GLN A 60 64.94 -88.02 -41.93
N TYR A 61 65.10 -88.90 -40.95
CA TYR A 61 64.35 -88.84 -39.69
C TYR A 61 64.69 -87.59 -38.87
N PHE A 62 65.96 -87.22 -38.78
CA PHE A 62 66.39 -86.01 -38.07
C PHE A 62 65.83 -84.74 -38.73
N MET A 63 65.87 -84.67 -40.06
CA MET A 63 65.30 -83.56 -40.82
C MET A 63 63.78 -83.46 -40.67
N GLU A 64 63.06 -84.59 -40.60
CA GLU A 64 61.64 -84.63 -40.30
C GLU A 64 61.33 -84.13 -38.87
N LEU A 65 62.18 -84.49 -37.89
CA LEU A 65 62.03 -84.08 -36.50
C LEU A 65 62.27 -82.57 -36.32
N VAL A 66 63.31 -82.04 -36.95
CA VAL A 66 63.59 -80.59 -36.99
C VAL A 66 62.47 -79.84 -37.71
N SER A 67 61.94 -80.40 -38.81
CA SER A 67 60.81 -79.82 -39.55
C SER A 67 59.50 -79.87 -38.75
N ALA A 68 59.27 -80.93 -37.97
CA ALA A 68 58.14 -81.04 -37.05
C ALA A 68 58.26 -80.03 -35.89
N GLN A 69 59.45 -79.89 -35.30
CA GLN A 69 59.73 -78.91 -34.27
C GLN A 69 59.53 -77.47 -34.79
N LYS A 70 59.99 -77.18 -36.02
CA LYS A 70 59.76 -75.89 -36.67
C LYS A 70 58.27 -75.61 -36.87
N ARG A 71 57.51 -76.57 -37.42
CA ARG A 71 56.05 -76.44 -37.57
C ARG A 71 55.33 -76.22 -36.25
N MET A 72 55.76 -76.93 -35.19
CA MET A 72 55.21 -76.75 -33.86
C MET A 72 55.51 -75.36 -33.31
N ASN A 73 56.76 -74.89 -33.43
CA ASN A 73 57.17 -73.55 -33.01
C ASN A 73 56.43 -72.45 -33.79
N ASP A 74 56.29 -72.59 -35.11
CA ASP A 74 55.55 -71.65 -35.96
C ASP A 74 54.06 -71.63 -35.57
N SER A 75 53.46 -72.79 -35.25
CA SER A 75 52.08 -72.87 -34.76
C SER A 75 51.90 -72.23 -33.39
N ILE A 76 52.87 -72.38 -32.48
CA ILE A 76 52.86 -71.73 -31.16
C ILE A 76 53.00 -70.22 -31.33
N ALA A 77 53.94 -69.76 -32.15
CA ALA A 77 54.14 -68.34 -32.43
C ALA A 77 52.87 -67.69 -32.99
N LYS A 78 52.24 -68.34 -33.98
CA LYS A 78 50.97 -67.87 -34.55
C LYS A 78 49.84 -67.84 -33.52
N GLY A 79 49.74 -68.87 -32.67
CA GLY A 79 48.77 -68.91 -31.58
C GLY A 79 48.97 -67.80 -30.55
N ILE A 80 50.23 -67.46 -30.25
CA ILE A 80 50.58 -66.34 -29.36
C ILE A 80 50.22 -65.00 -30.02
N GLU A 81 50.52 -64.81 -31.30
CA GLU A 81 50.16 -63.58 -32.04
C GLU A 81 48.64 -63.37 -32.09
N GLU A 82 47.88 -64.41 -32.40
CA GLU A 82 46.40 -64.36 -32.42
C GLU A 82 45.83 -64.04 -31.03
N ALA A 83 46.37 -64.66 -29.97
CA ALA A 83 45.95 -64.39 -28.59
C ALA A 83 46.29 -62.96 -28.15
N LEU A 84 47.47 -62.45 -28.48
CA LEU A 84 47.87 -61.07 -28.18
C LEU A 84 47.03 -60.05 -28.97
N SER A 85 46.68 -60.36 -30.21
CA SER A 85 45.79 -59.53 -31.03
C SER A 85 44.39 -59.42 -30.41
N GLN A 86 43.81 -60.54 -29.97
CA GLN A 86 42.52 -60.55 -29.27
C GLN A 86 42.57 -59.78 -27.95
N LEU A 87 43.67 -59.92 -27.19
CA LEU A 87 43.85 -59.20 -25.93
C LEU A 87 43.94 -57.69 -26.15
N LYS A 88 44.59 -57.26 -27.23
CA LYS A 88 44.67 -55.85 -27.65
C LYS A 88 43.29 -55.29 -28.02
N ASP A 89 42.48 -56.04 -28.75
CA ASP A 89 41.12 -55.62 -29.11
C ASP A 89 40.21 -55.47 -27.89
N VAL A 90 40.32 -56.39 -26.93
CA VAL A 90 39.57 -56.30 -25.65
C VAL A 90 40.03 -55.08 -24.85
N TYR A 91 41.33 -54.84 -24.74
CA TYR A 91 41.87 -53.69 -24.04
C TYR A 91 41.40 -52.37 -24.66
N CYS A 92 41.45 -52.25 -25.99
CA CYS A 92 40.94 -51.08 -26.71
C CYS A 92 39.45 -50.81 -26.44
N LYS A 93 38.62 -51.85 -26.33
CA LYS A 93 37.19 -51.71 -26.01
C LYS A 93 36.98 -51.23 -24.57
N ILE A 94 37.69 -51.80 -23.61
CA ILE A 94 37.61 -51.38 -22.20
C ILE A 94 38.03 -49.91 -22.07
N GLU A 95 39.11 -49.50 -22.74
CA GLU A 95 39.58 -48.12 -22.68
C GLU A 95 38.57 -47.14 -23.33
N ALA A 96 37.92 -47.54 -24.43
CA ALA A 96 36.87 -46.75 -25.05
C ALA A 96 35.65 -46.59 -24.12
N ASP A 97 35.18 -47.68 -23.50
CA ASP A 97 34.07 -47.66 -22.55
C ASP A 97 34.38 -46.81 -21.31
N GLU A 98 35.62 -46.86 -20.80
CA GLU A 98 36.04 -46.02 -19.67
C GLU A 98 36.05 -44.53 -20.03
N ARG A 99 36.56 -44.18 -21.22
CA ARG A 99 36.50 -42.80 -21.72
C ARG A 99 35.06 -42.32 -21.91
N GLU A 100 34.17 -43.16 -22.43
CA GLU A 100 32.75 -42.83 -22.60
C GLU A 100 32.06 -42.63 -21.26
N LYS A 101 32.28 -43.53 -20.28
CA LYS A 101 31.76 -43.38 -18.91
C LYS A 101 32.22 -42.08 -18.28
N HIS A 102 33.49 -41.72 -18.44
CA HIS A 102 34.03 -40.46 -17.90
C HIS A 102 33.38 -39.23 -18.57
N MET A 103 33.24 -39.23 -19.90
CA MET A 103 32.54 -38.14 -20.61
C MET A 103 31.08 -38.01 -20.18
N MET A 104 30.37 -39.13 -20.08
CA MET A 104 28.96 -39.15 -19.66
C MET A 104 28.80 -38.69 -18.21
N GLY A 105 29.68 -39.13 -17.30
CA GLY A 105 29.71 -38.66 -15.92
C GLY A 105 29.92 -37.16 -15.81
N SER A 106 30.87 -36.60 -16.57
CA SER A 106 31.12 -35.15 -16.62
C SER A 106 29.92 -34.37 -17.18
N LYS A 107 29.28 -34.87 -18.24
CA LYS A 107 28.09 -34.26 -18.83
C LYS A 107 26.91 -34.24 -17.86
N LEU A 108 26.65 -35.35 -17.18
CA LEU A 108 25.59 -35.45 -16.17
C LEU A 108 25.85 -34.53 -14.97
N HIS A 109 27.09 -34.46 -14.50
CA HIS A 109 27.47 -33.54 -13.41
C HIS A 109 27.23 -32.07 -13.79
N ASN A 110 27.62 -31.69 -15.00
CA ASN A 110 27.43 -30.33 -15.50
C ASN A 110 25.94 -30.00 -15.68
N GLN A 111 25.15 -30.93 -16.21
CA GLN A 111 23.69 -30.78 -16.30
C GLN A 111 23.04 -30.67 -14.92
N SER A 112 23.45 -31.50 -13.96
CA SER A 112 22.95 -31.44 -12.59
C SER A 112 23.26 -30.09 -11.93
N LYS A 113 24.49 -29.58 -12.07
CA LYS A 113 24.86 -28.24 -11.57
C LYS A 113 24.05 -27.11 -12.24
N GLN A 114 23.83 -27.19 -13.55
CA GLN A 114 23.00 -26.20 -14.25
C GLN A 114 21.55 -26.24 -13.76
N LEU A 115 20.97 -27.43 -13.57
CA LEU A 115 19.62 -27.58 -13.05
C LEU A 115 19.49 -27.02 -11.64
N GLN A 116 20.44 -27.31 -10.74
CA GLN A 116 20.46 -26.74 -9.39
C GLN A 116 20.54 -25.21 -9.41
N LYS A 117 21.34 -24.63 -10.32
CA LYS A 117 21.44 -23.19 -10.47
C LYS A 117 20.11 -22.56 -10.94
N VAL A 118 19.49 -23.13 -11.96
CA VAL A 118 18.19 -22.66 -12.47
C VAL A 118 17.10 -22.81 -11.41
N GLU A 119 17.12 -23.90 -10.64
CA GLU A 119 16.15 -24.13 -9.57
C GLU A 119 16.31 -23.11 -8.43
N ALA A 120 17.55 -22.78 -8.05
CA ALA A 120 17.84 -21.72 -7.08
C ALA A 120 17.34 -20.34 -7.57
N GLU A 121 17.70 -19.95 -8.80
CA GLU A 121 17.26 -18.68 -9.40
C GLU A 121 15.73 -18.58 -9.48
N ARG A 122 15.06 -19.69 -9.84
CA ARG A 122 13.60 -19.76 -9.89
C ARG A 122 12.99 -19.61 -8.49
N ASN A 123 13.57 -20.23 -7.47
CA ASN A 123 13.06 -20.14 -6.11
C ASN A 123 13.20 -18.70 -5.56
N GLU A 124 14.33 -18.04 -5.79
CA GLU A 124 14.51 -16.62 -5.44
C GLU A 124 13.53 -15.70 -6.17
N GLU A 125 13.23 -15.98 -7.44
CA GLU A 125 12.21 -15.24 -8.20
C GLU A 125 10.79 -15.49 -7.65
N VAL A 126 10.47 -16.71 -7.22
CA VAL A 126 9.18 -17.02 -6.61
C VAL A 126 9.02 -16.30 -5.28
N GLU A 127 10.07 -16.27 -4.44
CA GLU A 127 10.06 -15.52 -3.18
C GLU A 127 9.83 -14.02 -3.41
N ARG A 128 10.57 -13.41 -4.34
CA ARG A 128 10.38 -11.99 -4.69
C ARG A 128 8.97 -11.67 -5.20
N ARG A 129 8.36 -12.59 -5.97
CA ARG A 129 6.97 -12.43 -6.42
C ARG A 129 5.97 -12.57 -5.28
N LEU A 130 6.25 -13.45 -4.33
CA LEU A 130 5.39 -13.65 -3.17
C LEU A 130 5.41 -12.42 -2.26
N GLU A 131 6.59 -11.85 -1.99
CA GLU A 131 6.74 -10.58 -1.27
C GLU A 131 5.97 -9.44 -1.96
N ALA A 132 6.15 -9.28 -3.28
CA ALA A 132 5.46 -8.24 -4.04
C ALA A 132 3.92 -8.40 -4.03
N GLU A 133 3.43 -9.64 -4.01
CA GLU A 133 1.99 -9.93 -3.93
C GLU A 133 1.44 -9.67 -2.52
N GLU A 134 2.21 -9.96 -1.46
CA GLU A 134 1.87 -9.61 -0.08
C GLU A 134 1.79 -8.09 0.11
N ASP A 135 2.78 -7.36 -0.41
CA ASP A 135 2.79 -5.89 -0.40
C ASP A 135 1.60 -5.31 -1.16
N ARG A 136 1.26 -5.87 -2.33
CA ARG A 136 0.07 -5.44 -3.10
C ARG A 136 -1.20 -5.65 -2.30
N LYS A 137 -1.39 -6.82 -1.69
CA LYS A 137 -2.56 -7.12 -0.86
C LYS A 137 -2.65 -6.21 0.36
N ALA A 138 -1.52 -5.87 0.98
CA ALA A 138 -1.47 -4.93 2.09
C ALA A 138 -1.88 -3.51 1.64
N ALA A 139 -1.40 -3.07 0.48
CA ALA A 139 -1.78 -1.79 -0.12
C ALA A 139 -3.29 -1.74 -0.47
N ASP A 140 -3.83 -2.80 -1.08
CA ASP A 140 -5.24 -2.90 -1.41
C ASP A 140 -6.13 -2.84 -0.16
N LYS A 141 -5.72 -3.50 0.92
CA LYS A 141 -6.42 -3.45 2.21
C LYS A 141 -6.43 -2.03 2.79
N LEU A 142 -5.28 -1.36 2.81
CA LEU A 142 -5.18 0.03 3.27
C LEU A 142 -6.03 0.98 2.44
N PHE A 143 -6.04 0.81 1.11
CA PHE A 143 -6.87 1.61 0.22
C PHE A 143 -8.36 1.43 0.51
N GLU A 144 -8.81 0.19 0.71
CA GLU A 144 -10.21 -0.10 1.04
C GLU A 144 -10.60 0.47 2.41
N GLU A 145 -9.73 0.36 3.42
CA GLU A 145 -9.94 0.98 4.74
C GLU A 145 -10.07 2.51 4.63
N GLN A 146 -9.19 3.16 3.89
CA GLN A 146 -9.26 4.60 3.62
C GLN A 146 -10.54 4.99 2.87
N ARG A 147 -10.96 4.19 1.89
CA ARG A 147 -12.20 4.41 1.12
C ARG A 147 -13.42 4.38 2.03
N VAL A 148 -13.50 3.40 2.94
CA VAL A 148 -14.59 3.29 3.92
C VAL A 148 -14.59 4.49 4.88
N GLN A 149 -13.42 4.88 5.40
CA GLN A 149 -13.30 6.05 6.27
C GLN A 149 -13.75 7.34 5.56
N LEU A 150 -13.32 7.57 4.32
CA LEU A 150 -13.75 8.72 3.53
C LEU A 150 -15.28 8.72 3.29
N SER A 151 -15.90 7.56 3.09
CA SER A 151 -17.35 7.44 2.96
C SER A 151 -18.07 7.88 4.24
N ILE A 152 -17.57 7.46 5.40
CA ILE A 152 -18.13 7.84 6.71
C ILE A 152 -18.00 9.35 6.92
N VAL A 153 -16.79 9.89 6.74
CA VAL A 153 -16.51 11.33 6.91
C VAL A 153 -17.38 12.18 5.98
N THR A 154 -17.57 11.75 4.73
CA THR A 154 -18.42 12.46 3.77
C THR A 154 -19.88 12.48 4.21
N LYS A 155 -20.40 11.38 4.75
CA LYS A 155 -21.77 11.31 5.28
C LYS A 155 -21.95 12.24 6.49
N ASP A 156 -20.98 12.26 7.39
CA ASP A 156 -21.03 13.11 8.59
C ASP A 156 -20.90 14.60 8.24
N LEU A 157 -20.04 14.96 7.27
CA LEU A 157 -19.93 16.31 6.75
C LEU A 157 -21.27 16.80 6.16
N ASN A 158 -21.94 15.95 5.38
CA ASN A 158 -23.24 16.28 4.81
C ASN A 158 -24.32 16.47 5.88
N ARG A 159 -24.32 15.63 6.93
CA ARG A 159 -25.22 15.80 8.09
C ARG A 159 -24.96 17.10 8.83
N LEU A 160 -23.70 17.44 9.09
CA LEU A 160 -23.31 18.70 9.74
C LEU A 160 -23.73 19.91 8.91
N LYS A 161 -23.57 19.85 7.59
CA LYS A 161 -24.03 20.90 6.68
C LYS A 161 -25.54 21.11 6.78
N GLN A 162 -26.33 20.04 6.77
CA GLN A 162 -27.78 20.13 6.93
C GLN A 162 -28.19 20.75 8.28
N VAL A 163 -27.53 20.37 9.36
CA VAL A 163 -27.78 20.96 10.70
C VAL A 163 -27.41 22.43 10.73
N SER A 164 -26.28 22.82 10.12
CA SER A 164 -25.85 24.21 10.01
C SER A 164 -26.84 25.06 9.21
N ASP A 165 -27.31 24.57 8.08
CA ASP A 165 -28.28 25.26 7.23
C ASP A 165 -29.62 25.43 7.98
N ALA A 166 -30.07 24.39 8.70
CA ALA A 166 -31.27 24.46 9.53
C ALA A 166 -31.13 25.44 10.71
N ALA A 167 -29.96 25.51 11.33
CA ALA A 167 -29.67 26.47 12.40
C ALA A 167 -29.71 27.91 11.88
N THR A 168 -29.08 28.16 10.72
CA THR A 168 -29.05 29.47 10.06
C THR A 168 -30.46 29.94 9.70
N TYR A 169 -31.30 29.03 9.18
CA TYR A 169 -32.70 29.34 8.88
C TYR A 169 -33.50 29.71 10.14
N ARG A 170 -33.35 28.94 11.23
CA ARG A 170 -34.02 29.22 12.51
C ARG A 170 -33.56 30.56 13.10
N GLU A 171 -32.27 30.86 13.04
CA GLU A 171 -31.74 32.15 13.48
C GLU A 171 -32.37 33.31 12.68
N GLY A 172 -32.47 33.18 11.36
CA GLY A 172 -33.13 34.16 10.50
C GLY A 172 -34.61 34.38 10.88
N LYS A 173 -35.34 33.29 11.16
CA LYS A 173 -36.74 33.37 11.62
C LYS A 173 -36.87 34.10 12.96
N LEU A 174 -36.04 33.75 13.94
CA LEU A 174 -36.04 34.39 15.27
C LEU A 174 -35.69 35.88 15.19
N LYS A 175 -34.75 36.28 14.32
CA LYS A 175 -34.42 37.70 14.10
C LYS A 175 -35.63 38.48 13.57
N LYS A 176 -36.42 37.88 12.67
CA LYS A 176 -37.65 38.50 12.17
C LYS A 176 -38.71 38.63 13.27
N GLU A 177 -38.99 37.54 13.99
CA GLU A 177 -39.93 37.56 15.12
C GLU A 177 -39.55 38.58 16.20
N LEU A 178 -38.25 38.70 16.51
CA LEU A 178 -37.75 39.70 17.46
C LEU A 178 -37.98 41.13 16.97
N LYS A 179 -37.79 41.38 15.66
CA LYS A 179 -38.03 42.70 15.06
C LYS A 179 -39.52 43.06 15.18
N ASP A 180 -40.41 42.13 14.87
CA ASP A 180 -41.85 42.34 14.93
C ASP A 180 -42.30 42.60 16.38
N LYS A 181 -41.82 41.81 17.34
CA LYS A 181 -42.10 42.03 18.78
C LYS A 181 -41.57 43.35 19.32
N LYS A 182 -40.41 43.81 18.84
CA LYS A 182 -39.88 45.14 19.19
C LYS A 182 -40.76 46.27 18.63
N ALA A 183 -41.33 46.09 17.44
CA ALA A 183 -42.27 47.07 16.87
C ALA A 183 -43.55 47.13 17.73
N GLU A 184 -44.15 45.97 18.03
CA GLU A 184 -45.34 45.88 18.89
C GLU A 184 -45.11 46.51 20.28
N THR A 185 -43.93 46.27 20.88
CA THR A 185 -43.59 46.86 22.19
C THR A 185 -43.51 48.39 22.11
N ARG A 186 -42.99 48.94 21.01
CA ARG A 186 -42.91 50.42 20.82
C ARG A 186 -44.30 51.02 20.66
N GLU A 187 -45.19 50.37 19.91
CA GLU A 187 -46.58 50.83 19.75
C GLU A 187 -47.30 50.87 21.10
N LEU A 188 -47.16 49.81 21.91
CA LEU A 188 -47.73 49.78 23.26
C LEU A 188 -47.13 50.85 24.18
N GLN A 189 -45.83 51.13 24.07
CA GLN A 189 -45.19 52.22 24.83
C GLN A 189 -45.80 53.59 24.48
N TYR A 190 -46.04 53.87 23.19
CA TYR A 190 -46.70 55.11 22.78
C TYR A 190 -48.14 55.19 23.29
N GLU A 191 -48.89 54.07 23.29
CA GLU A 191 -50.25 54.04 23.82
C GLU A 191 -50.29 54.31 25.34
N VAL A 192 -49.37 53.70 26.08
CA VAL A 192 -49.23 53.92 27.53
C VAL A 192 -48.88 55.39 27.80
N GLN A 193 -47.90 55.94 27.10
CA GLN A 193 -47.50 57.35 27.26
C GLN A 193 -48.65 58.31 26.95
N ALA A 194 -49.45 58.03 25.91
CA ALA A 194 -50.62 58.82 25.58
C ALA A 194 -51.69 58.78 26.69
N LYS A 195 -51.93 57.60 27.28
CA LYS A 195 -52.86 57.44 28.41
C LYS A 195 -52.35 58.12 29.67
N GLU A 196 -51.06 58.02 29.99
CA GLU A 196 -50.44 58.71 31.12
C GLU A 196 -50.55 60.23 30.98
N ASN A 197 -50.24 60.78 29.80
CA ASN A 197 -50.42 62.20 29.51
C ASN A 197 -51.87 62.64 29.70
N ARG A 198 -52.85 61.85 29.22
CA ARG A 198 -54.28 62.14 29.42
C ARG A 198 -54.65 62.16 30.91
N ILE A 199 -54.17 61.20 31.70
CA ILE A 199 -54.40 61.16 33.15
C ILE A 199 -53.80 62.38 33.84
N ASN A 200 -52.59 62.78 33.46
CA ASN A 200 -51.92 63.96 34.04
C ASN A 200 -52.68 65.25 33.72
N ILE A 201 -53.17 65.40 32.48
CA ILE A 201 -54.02 66.53 32.09
C ILE A 201 -55.31 66.53 32.94
N MET A 202 -56.00 65.38 33.04
CA MET A 202 -57.21 65.28 33.85
C MET A 202 -56.97 65.63 35.32
N ARG A 203 -55.87 65.14 35.90
CA ARG A 203 -55.48 65.45 37.29
C ARG A 203 -55.26 66.95 37.48
N TYR A 204 -54.48 67.58 36.60
CA TYR A 204 -54.22 69.02 36.66
C TYR A 204 -55.51 69.83 36.53
N THR A 205 -56.41 69.44 35.61
CA THR A 205 -57.72 70.08 35.45
C THR A 205 -58.56 69.95 36.72
N MET A 206 -58.62 68.77 37.33
CA MET A 206 -59.36 68.56 38.58
C MET A 206 -58.77 69.37 39.74
N GLU A 207 -57.45 69.46 39.86
CA GLU A 207 -56.77 70.30 40.87
C GLU A 207 -57.13 71.78 40.67
N LYS A 208 -57.17 72.28 39.43
CA LYS A 208 -57.60 73.65 39.13
C LYS A 208 -59.07 73.89 39.43
N LEU A 209 -59.96 72.96 39.06
CA LEU A 209 -61.39 73.06 39.39
C LEU A 209 -61.61 73.08 40.91
N ALA A 210 -60.91 72.23 41.66
CA ALA A 210 -60.97 72.22 43.12
C ALA A 210 -60.44 73.53 43.73
N TYR A 211 -59.36 74.10 43.18
CA TYR A 211 -58.87 75.42 43.59
C TYR A 211 -59.92 76.51 43.36
N TYR A 212 -60.55 76.56 42.19
CA TYR A 212 -61.59 77.56 41.90
C TYR A 212 -62.86 77.37 42.75
N ALA A 213 -63.26 76.12 43.03
CA ALA A 213 -64.37 75.83 43.94
C ALA A 213 -64.05 76.30 45.39
N HIS A 214 -62.80 76.17 45.84
CA HIS A 214 -62.37 76.64 47.16
C HIS A 214 -62.22 78.17 47.26
N PHE A 215 -61.88 78.85 46.16
CA PHE A 215 -61.78 80.31 46.07
C PHE A 215 -63.03 80.94 45.45
N GLY A 216 -64.20 80.32 45.63
CA GLY A 216 -65.48 80.95 45.32
C GLY A 216 -65.52 82.34 45.96
N HIS A 217 -65.58 83.36 45.11
CA HIS A 217 -65.73 84.76 45.48
C HIS A 217 -66.87 84.90 46.49
N GLU A 218 -66.73 85.83 47.45
CA GLU A 218 -67.76 86.11 48.46
C GLU A 218 -69.15 86.47 47.87
N GLU A 219 -69.23 86.74 46.56
CA GLU A 219 -70.49 87.02 45.86
C GLU A 219 -71.13 85.77 45.20
N HIS A 220 -70.38 84.68 44.96
CA HIS A 220 -70.89 83.45 44.34
C HIS A 220 -70.19 82.20 44.90
N PRO A 221 -70.72 81.59 45.97
CA PRO A 221 -70.18 80.34 46.51
C PRO A 221 -70.47 79.21 45.52
N VAL A 222 -69.43 78.71 44.88
CA VAL A 222 -69.52 77.49 44.07
C VAL A 222 -69.63 76.32 45.06
N GLY A 223 -70.86 75.89 45.34
CA GLY A 223 -71.13 74.75 46.24
C GLY A 223 -70.47 73.45 45.78
N ASP A 224 -70.55 72.41 46.61
CA ASP A 224 -69.95 71.09 46.34
C ASP A 224 -70.24 70.62 44.89
N PRO A 225 -69.20 70.40 44.05
CA PRO A 225 -69.33 69.92 42.68
C PRO A 225 -70.17 68.65 42.51
N LEU A 226 -70.29 67.83 43.56
CA LEU A 226 -71.14 66.63 43.55
C LEU A 226 -72.64 66.91 43.60
N THR A 227 -73.04 68.16 43.87
CA THR A 227 -74.44 68.61 43.95
C THR A 227 -74.90 69.40 42.72
N TRP A 228 -74.02 69.60 41.73
CA TRP A 228 -74.35 70.42 40.57
C TRP A 228 -75.29 69.70 39.62
N THR A 229 -76.30 70.41 39.14
CA THR A 229 -77.15 69.94 38.05
C THR A 229 -76.40 70.06 36.71
N PRO A 230 -76.78 69.29 35.68
CA PRO A 230 -76.17 69.39 34.35
C PRO A 230 -76.14 70.83 33.78
N GLU A 231 -77.18 71.63 34.00
CA GLU A 231 -77.22 73.05 33.59
C GLU A 231 -76.19 73.91 34.31
N MET A 232 -75.91 73.65 35.60
CA MET A 232 -74.87 74.37 36.36
C MET A 232 -73.47 74.03 35.85
N VAL A 233 -73.26 72.77 35.45
CA VAL A 233 -72.00 72.32 34.84
C VAL A 233 -71.80 73.00 33.48
N GLU A 234 -72.82 73.04 32.62
CA GLU A 234 -72.75 73.72 31.33
C GLU A 234 -72.55 75.23 31.46
N SER A 235 -73.25 75.89 32.40
CA SER A 235 -73.07 77.31 32.71
C SER A 235 -71.64 77.60 33.18
N PHE A 236 -71.10 76.78 34.09
CA PHE A 236 -69.74 76.92 34.58
C PHE A 236 -68.72 76.74 33.44
N PHE A 237 -68.91 75.74 32.57
CA PHE A 237 -68.01 75.56 31.42
C PHE A 237 -68.14 76.69 30.41
N ALA A 238 -69.33 77.24 30.16
CA ALA A 238 -69.51 78.39 29.27
C ALA A 238 -68.85 79.66 29.83
N GLU A 239 -68.96 79.89 31.15
CA GLU A 239 -68.31 81.01 31.83
C GLU A 239 -66.79 80.81 31.90
N TRP A 240 -66.32 79.59 32.16
CA TRP A 240 -64.90 79.23 32.13
C TRP A 240 -64.32 79.36 30.72
N GLU A 241 -65.02 78.89 29.69
CA GLU A 241 -64.63 79.09 28.29
C GLU A 241 -64.58 80.59 27.96
N SER A 242 -65.54 81.39 28.43
CA SER A 242 -65.52 82.86 28.29
C SER A 242 -64.32 83.50 28.99
N MET A 243 -63.99 83.07 30.21
CA MET A 243 -62.81 83.54 30.95
C MET A 243 -61.49 83.13 30.29
N VAL A 244 -61.40 81.91 29.76
CA VAL A 244 -60.27 81.43 28.95
C VAL A 244 -60.15 82.26 27.68
N ASP A 245 -61.26 82.55 27.01
CA ASP A 245 -61.30 83.37 25.79
C ASP A 245 -60.89 84.83 26.08
N ILE A 246 -61.31 85.39 27.22
CA ILE A 246 -60.86 86.70 27.72
C ILE A 246 -59.37 86.68 28.04
N THR A 247 -58.85 85.61 28.64
CA THR A 247 -57.43 85.47 28.99
C THR A 247 -56.56 85.34 27.73
N VAL A 248 -57.00 84.58 26.74
CA VAL A 248 -56.35 84.46 25.43
C VAL A 248 -56.40 85.79 24.67
N ARG A 249 -57.52 86.52 24.71
CA ARG A 249 -57.63 87.86 24.12
C ARG A 249 -56.75 88.88 24.84
N ARG A 250 -56.71 88.87 26.18
CA ARG A 250 -55.81 89.71 26.97
C ARG A 250 -54.35 89.44 26.59
N LYS A 251 -53.94 88.17 26.50
CA LYS A 251 -52.60 87.77 26.07
C LYS A 251 -52.26 88.34 24.69
N ARG A 252 -53.15 88.19 23.70
CA ARG A 252 -52.96 88.78 22.36
C ARG A 252 -52.87 90.30 22.37
N VAL A 253 -53.70 90.98 23.16
CA VAL A 253 -53.67 92.45 23.28
C VAL A 253 -52.35 92.91 23.91
N LEU A 254 -51.88 92.23 24.95
CA LEU A 254 -50.60 92.51 25.59
C LEU A 254 -49.40 92.24 24.68
N GLU A 255 -49.41 91.15 23.90
CA GLU A 255 -48.39 90.87 22.87
C GLU A 255 -48.37 91.96 21.78
N LEU A 256 -49.55 92.42 21.33
CA LEU A 256 -49.66 93.51 20.37
C LEU A 256 -49.16 94.83 20.94
N LEU A 257 -49.53 95.16 22.18
CA LEU A 257 -49.05 96.36 22.89
C LEU A 257 -47.53 96.32 23.07
N SER A 258 -46.97 95.16 23.43
CA SER A 258 -45.53 94.95 23.55
C SER A 258 -44.80 95.22 22.24
N ASN A 259 -45.33 94.69 21.13
CA ASN A 259 -44.76 94.90 19.80
C ASN A 259 -44.84 96.36 19.34
N VAL A 260 -45.94 97.06 19.64
CA VAL A 260 -46.14 98.46 19.24
C VAL A 260 -45.28 99.42 20.07
N ALA A 261 -45.15 99.16 21.37
CA ALA A 261 -44.36 99.97 22.29
C ALA A 261 -42.86 99.61 22.29
N GLY A 262 -42.47 98.50 21.66
CA GLY A 262 -41.09 98.00 21.65
C GLY A 262 -40.64 97.42 22.99
N LEU A 263 -41.58 96.89 23.77
CA LEU A 263 -41.34 96.29 25.09
C LEU A 263 -41.10 94.77 24.97
N ASP A 264 -40.46 94.18 25.98
CA ASP A 264 -40.28 92.73 26.07
C ASP A 264 -41.63 92.02 26.34
N ALA A 265 -41.99 91.12 25.43
CA ALA A 265 -43.27 90.40 25.47
C ALA A 265 -43.36 89.46 26.68
N GLU A 266 -42.25 88.87 27.12
CA GLU A 266 -42.29 87.98 28.29
C GLU A 266 -42.54 88.77 29.58
N GLU A 267 -41.96 89.97 29.69
CA GLU A 267 -42.11 90.87 30.83
C GLU A 267 -43.53 91.46 30.89
N VAL A 268 -44.06 91.93 29.75
CA VAL A 268 -45.42 92.50 29.67
C VAL A 268 -46.49 91.43 29.95
N LEU A 269 -46.27 90.18 29.52
CA LEU A 269 -47.21 89.08 29.77
C LEU A 269 -47.21 88.57 31.22
N ALA A 270 -46.10 88.74 31.93
CA ALA A 270 -45.96 88.38 33.34
C ALA A 270 -46.45 89.48 34.30
N SER A 271 -46.67 90.69 33.79
CA SER A 271 -46.99 91.89 34.58
C SER A 271 -48.50 92.08 34.80
N ASP A 272 -48.86 92.71 35.92
CA ASP A 272 -50.24 93.16 36.18
C ASP A 272 -50.58 94.45 35.41
N VAL A 273 -51.84 94.90 35.48
CA VAL A 273 -52.32 96.04 34.68
C VAL A 273 -51.62 97.35 35.06
N ASP A 274 -51.28 97.54 36.34
CA ASP A 274 -50.63 98.76 36.81
C ASP A 274 -49.14 98.75 36.43
N GLN A 275 -48.49 97.59 36.44
CA GLN A 275 -47.12 97.39 35.96
C GLN A 275 -47.01 97.58 34.44
N VAL A 276 -47.94 97.03 33.65
CA VAL A 276 -47.97 97.27 32.20
C VAL A 276 -48.16 98.75 31.89
N ARG A 277 -48.96 99.47 32.69
CA ARG A 277 -49.15 100.91 32.55
C ARG A 277 -47.86 101.69 32.83
N LEU A 278 -47.13 101.33 33.88
CA LEU A 278 -45.81 101.90 34.19
C LEU A 278 -44.79 101.67 33.06
N LEU A 279 -44.73 100.44 32.52
CA LEU A 279 -43.84 100.10 31.40
C LEU A 279 -44.15 100.92 30.13
N LEU A 280 -45.43 101.16 29.86
CA LEU A 280 -45.86 102.01 28.75
C LEU A 280 -45.52 103.50 28.98
N ASP A 281 -45.71 104.01 30.20
CA ASP A 281 -45.33 105.39 30.56
C ASP A 281 -43.80 105.59 30.43
N GLU A 282 -42.99 104.62 30.88
CA GLU A 282 -41.53 104.63 30.75
C GLU A 282 -41.06 104.53 29.29
N ALA A 283 -41.78 103.77 28.45
CA ALA A 283 -41.57 103.73 27.01
C ALA A 283 -42.04 105.00 26.27
N GLY A 284 -42.57 106.00 26.99
CA GLY A 284 -43.00 107.28 26.43
C GLY A 284 -44.43 107.29 25.87
N TRP A 285 -45.22 106.26 26.14
CA TRP A 285 -46.61 106.08 25.71
C TRP A 285 -47.61 106.54 26.78
N SER A 286 -47.34 107.70 27.40
CA SER A 286 -48.22 108.26 28.43
C SER A 286 -49.48 108.90 27.82
N LEU A 287 -50.62 108.72 28.49
CA LEU A 287 -51.92 109.31 28.13
C LEU A 287 -51.92 110.85 28.03
N GLU A 288 -50.93 111.54 28.60
CA GLU A 288 -50.82 113.01 28.53
C GLU A 288 -50.15 113.53 27.23
N ARG A 289 -49.72 112.65 26.31
CA ARG A 289 -49.12 113.01 25.02
C ARG A 289 -49.81 112.42 23.78
N ALA A 290 -50.95 111.75 23.93
CA ALA A 290 -51.77 111.25 22.82
C ALA A 290 -52.95 112.17 22.48
#